data_AF-A0A4W5KWH1-F1
#
_entry.id   AF-A0A4W5KWH1-F1
#
_cell.length_a   1.000
_cell.length_b   1.000
_cell.length_c   1.000
_cell.angle_alpha   90.00
_cell.angle_beta   90.00
_cell.angle_gamma   90.00
#
_symmetry.space_group_name_H-M   'P 1'
#
loop_
_entity.id
_entity.type
_entity.pdbx_description
1 polymer ?
#
loop_
_entity_poly.entity_id
_entity_poly.type
_entity_poly.pdbx_seq_one_letter_code
_entity_poly.pdbx_strand_id
1 'polypeptide(L)'
;MNPPKYDKIEDMAMMTYLNEASVLYNLKERYAAWMIYTYSGLFCATVNPYKWLPVYDMEVVNAYRGKKRMEAPPHIFSVSDNAFQFMQIGMSAHGRMDGWMHGCTDGS
;
A
#
# COMPACT_ATOMS: atom_id res chain seq x y z
N MET A 1 -2.56 0.46 22.28
CA MET A 1 -1.88 1.52 21.49
C MET A 1 -0.61 0.91 20.93
N ASN A 2 -0.33 1.03 19.63
CA ASN A 2 0.93 0.55 19.05
C ASN A 2 2.10 1.42 19.57
N PRO A 3 3.28 0.85 19.85
CA PRO A 3 4.47 1.62 20.22
C PRO A 3 4.81 2.73 19.20
N PRO A 4 5.44 3.86 19.59
CA PRO A 4 5.77 4.98 18.67
C PRO A 4 6.67 4.60 17.48
N LYS A 5 7.35 3.46 17.57
CA LYS A 5 8.10 2.86 16.45
C LYS A 5 7.22 2.56 15.23
N TYR A 6 5.91 2.48 15.43
CA TYR A 6 4.88 2.19 14.43
C TYR A 6 4.13 3.44 13.96
N ASP A 7 4.63 4.63 14.26
CA ASP A 7 4.09 5.86 13.69
C ASP A 7 4.48 5.96 12.21
N LYS A 8 3.47 6.20 11.36
CA LYS A 8 3.59 6.38 9.89
C LYS A 8 4.10 5.17 9.11
N ILE A 9 3.85 3.95 9.57
CA ILE A 9 4.26 2.75 8.83
C ILE A 9 3.71 2.78 7.40
N GLU A 10 4.56 2.38 6.46
CA GLU A 10 4.25 2.28 5.04
C GLU A 10 3.32 1.11 4.70
N ASP A 11 3.40 0.01 5.45
CA ASP A 11 2.54 -1.17 5.39
C ASP A 11 1.82 -1.47 6.72
N MET A 12 0.52 -1.25 6.75
CA MET A 12 -0.32 -1.47 7.95
C MET A 12 -0.41 -2.95 8.34
N ALA A 13 -0.14 -3.89 7.44
CA ALA A 13 -0.10 -5.32 7.78
C ALA A 13 1.08 -5.68 8.71
N MET A 14 2.05 -4.77 8.87
CA MET A 14 3.18 -4.95 9.80
C MET A 14 2.90 -4.44 11.22
N MET A 15 1.70 -3.88 11.48
CA MET A 15 1.32 -3.43 12.82
C MET A 15 1.08 -4.60 13.77
N THR A 16 1.54 -4.47 15.02
CA THR A 16 1.32 -5.48 16.07
C THR A 16 -0.15 -5.56 16.49
N TYR A 17 -0.84 -4.43 16.62
CA TYR A 17 -2.27 -4.36 16.90
C TYR A 17 -3.01 -3.74 15.73
N LEU A 18 -3.62 -4.59 14.91
CA LEU A 18 -4.49 -4.19 13.82
C LEU A 18 -5.92 -4.02 14.35
N ASN A 19 -6.26 -2.79 14.72
CA ASN A 19 -7.62 -2.40 15.11
C ASN A 19 -8.03 -1.15 14.31
N GLU A 20 -9.33 -0.88 14.23
CA GLU A 20 -9.88 0.24 13.46
C GLU A 20 -9.27 1.59 13.89
N ALA A 21 -9.09 1.80 15.20
CA ALA A 21 -8.51 3.04 15.74
C ALA A 21 -7.04 3.22 15.33
N SER A 22 -6.23 2.15 15.32
CA SER A 22 -4.83 2.15 14.87
C SER A 22 -4.71 2.47 13.39
N VAL A 23 -5.57 1.86 12.57
CA VAL A 23 -5.62 2.11 11.11
C VAL A 23 -6.00 3.56 10.84
N LEU A 24 -7.06 4.05 11.49
CA LEU A 24 -7.52 5.43 11.36
C LEU A 24 -6.44 6.43 11.78
N TYR A 25 -5.76 6.17 12.89
CA TYR A 25 -4.67 7.02 13.37
C TYR A 25 -3.51 7.08 12.37
N ASN A 26 -3.07 5.93 11.84
CA ASN A 26 -1.97 5.89 10.88
C ASN A 26 -2.34 6.61 9.56
N LEU A 27 -3.56 6.38 9.05
CA LEU A 27 -4.02 7.06 7.84
C LEU A 27 -4.13 8.57 8.05
N LYS A 28 -4.61 9.02 9.22
CA LYS A 28 -4.70 10.45 9.57
C LYS A 28 -3.31 11.09 9.61
N GLU A 29 -2.35 10.47 10.30
CA GLU A 29 -0.98 10.98 10.43
C GLU A 29 -0.25 11.00 9.08
N ARG A 30 -0.43 9.96 8.25
CA ARG A 30 0.16 9.90 6.90
C ARG A 30 -0.45 10.93 5.98
N TYR A 31 -1.77 11.12 6.03
CA TYR A 31 -2.47 12.15 5.26
C TYR A 31 -2.04 13.56 5.66
N ALA A 32 -1.87 13.83 6.96
CA ALA A 32 -1.35 15.11 7.46
C ALA A 32 0.10 15.39 6.99
N ALA A 33 0.87 14.33 6.71
CA ALA A 33 2.21 14.40 6.13
C ALA A 33 2.22 14.33 4.59
N TRP A 34 1.07 14.52 3.91
CA TRP A 34 0.91 14.46 2.45
C TRP A 34 1.23 13.10 1.80
N MET A 35 1.26 12.03 2.59
CA MET A 35 1.45 10.67 2.09
C MET A 35 0.09 10.01 1.86
N ILE A 36 -0.45 10.17 0.65
CA ILE A 36 -1.81 9.73 0.29
C ILE A 36 -1.93 8.22 0.04
N TYR A 37 -0.81 7.52 -0.11
CA TYR A 37 -0.74 6.08 -0.36
C TYR A 37 -0.16 5.36 0.85
N THR A 38 -0.81 4.26 1.23
CA THR A 38 -0.37 3.39 2.33
C THR A 38 -0.68 1.95 1.95
N TYR A 39 0.28 1.06 2.14
CA TYR A 39 0.04 -0.36 1.94
C TYR A 39 -0.72 -0.98 3.10
N SER A 40 -1.47 -2.05 2.80
CA SER A 40 -2.12 -2.92 3.75
C SER A 40 -2.00 -4.35 3.24
N GLY A 41 -0.86 -5.00 3.52
CA GLY A 41 -0.61 -6.36 3.05
C GLY A 41 -0.60 -6.39 1.52
N LEU A 42 -1.46 -7.17 0.86
CA LEU A 42 -1.50 -7.18 -0.60
C LEU A 42 -2.13 -5.93 -1.23
N PHE A 43 -2.84 -5.12 -0.44
CA PHE A 43 -3.60 -3.96 -0.94
C PHE A 43 -2.81 -2.66 -0.83
N CYS A 44 -3.16 -1.69 -1.67
CA CYS A 44 -2.71 -0.30 -1.57
C CYS A 44 -3.93 0.58 -1.31
N ALA A 45 -4.03 1.12 -0.10
CA ALA A 45 -5.06 2.06 0.29
C ALA A 45 -4.64 3.48 -0.10
N THR A 46 -5.59 4.28 -0.59
CA THR A 46 -5.37 5.68 -0.90
C THR A 46 -6.45 6.57 -0.28
N VAL A 47 -6.05 7.74 0.22
CA VAL A 47 -6.95 8.78 0.72
C VAL A 47 -6.92 9.94 -0.26
N ASN A 48 -8.07 10.30 -0.83
CA ASN A 48 -8.15 11.34 -1.84
C ASN A 48 -7.74 12.72 -1.27
N PRO A 49 -6.68 13.37 -1.78
CA PRO A 49 -6.25 14.69 -1.32
C PRO A 49 -7.13 15.85 -1.80
N TYR A 50 -8.06 15.61 -2.73
CA TYR A 50 -8.88 16.63 -3.40
C TYR A 50 -8.05 17.80 -3.98
N LYS A 51 -6.77 17.55 -4.26
CA LYS A 51 -5.77 18.50 -4.76
C LYS A 51 -4.83 17.78 -5.71
N TRP A 52 -4.39 18.48 -6.75
CA TRP A 52 -3.37 17.96 -7.67
C TRP A 52 -2.01 17.98 -6.97
N LEU A 53 -1.42 16.80 -6.80
CA LEU A 53 -0.08 16.63 -6.25
C LEU A 53 0.88 16.23 -7.38
N PRO A 54 2.14 16.73 -7.39
CA PRO A 54 3.13 16.41 -8.42
C PRO A 54 3.71 14.98 -8.31
N VAL A 55 2.93 14.03 -7.79
CA VAL A 55 3.34 12.63 -7.56
C VAL A 55 3.16 11.73 -8.79
N TYR A 56 2.57 12.27 -9.86
CA TYR A 56 2.27 11.53 -11.09
C TYR A 56 3.16 11.91 -12.27
N ASP A 57 4.17 12.75 -12.03
CA ASP A 57 5.08 13.19 -13.08
C ASP A 57 5.94 12.03 -13.61
N MET A 58 6.43 12.18 -14.85
CA MET A 58 7.21 11.15 -15.54
C MET A 58 8.50 10.78 -14.78
N GLU A 59 9.07 11.72 -14.03
CA GLU A 59 10.22 11.47 -13.15
C GLU A 59 9.88 10.43 -12.08
N VAL A 60 8.69 10.52 -11.51
CA VAL A 60 8.19 9.55 -10.52
C VAL A 60 7.96 8.20 -11.18
N VAL A 61 7.34 8.16 -12.37
CA VAL A 61 7.18 6.90 -13.12
C VAL A 61 8.52 6.17 -13.31
N ASN A 62 9.54 6.91 -13.75
CA ASN A 62 10.88 6.36 -13.95
C ASN A 62 11.54 5.92 -12.63
N ALA A 63 11.28 6.64 -11.53
CA ALA A 63 11.78 6.29 -10.22
C ALA A 63 11.15 5.00 -9.65
N TYR A 64 9.96 4.59 -10.12
CA TYR A 64 9.27 3.38 -9.66
C TYR A 64 9.45 2.16 -10.58
N ARG A 65 9.82 2.37 -11.84
CA ARG A 65 10.01 1.31 -12.82
C ARG A 65 11.09 0.31 -12.38
N GLY A 66 10.76 -0.98 -12.37
CA GLY A 66 11.72 -2.03 -12.04
C GLY A 66 12.06 -2.17 -10.55
N LYS A 67 11.47 -1.33 -9.67
CA LYS A 67 11.76 -1.37 -8.25
C LYS A 67 10.86 -2.34 -7.51
N LYS A 68 11.42 -3.02 -6.52
CA LYS A 68 10.63 -3.84 -5.60
C LYS A 68 9.84 -2.94 -4.66
N ARG A 69 8.72 -3.47 -4.15
CA ARG A 69 7.83 -2.77 -3.21
C ARG A 69 8.52 -2.23 -1.96
N MET A 70 9.60 -2.87 -1.49
CA MET A 70 10.37 -2.42 -0.32
C MET A 70 11.40 -1.31 -0.64
N GLU A 71 11.67 -1.07 -1.92
CA GLU A 71 12.72 -0.13 -2.39
C GLU A 71 12.15 1.24 -2.74
N ALA A 72 10.83 1.39 -2.74
CA ALA A 72 10.14 2.63 -3.05
C ALA A 72 8.94 2.81 -2.12
N PRO A 73 8.61 4.06 -1.73
CA PRO A 73 7.51 4.31 -0.81
C PRO A 73 6.17 3.93 -1.46
N PRO A 74 5.10 3.70 -0.66
CA PRO A 74 3.82 3.27 -1.18
C PRO A 74 3.30 4.19 -2.29
N HIS A 75 3.02 3.61 -3.45
CA HIS A 75 2.49 4.35 -4.60
C HIS A 75 1.77 3.42 -5.58
N ILE A 76 0.82 3.96 -6.34
CA ILE A 76 0.09 3.20 -7.35
C ILE A 76 1.02 2.65 -8.44
N PHE A 77 2.05 3.41 -8.82
CA PHE A 77 3.04 2.96 -9.82
C PHE A 77 3.79 1.71 -9.40
N SER A 78 4.08 1.54 -8.10
CA SER A 78 4.68 0.29 -7.62
C SER A 78 3.73 -0.89 -7.80
N VAL A 79 2.42 -0.72 -7.56
CA VAL A 79 1.42 -1.78 -7.76
C VAL A 79 1.31 -2.13 -9.25
N SER A 80 1.22 -1.12 -10.11
CA SER A 80 1.13 -1.30 -11.56
C SER A 80 2.37 -1.96 -12.15
N ASP A 81 3.57 -1.53 -11.75
CA ASP A 81 4.83 -2.09 -12.25
C ASP A 81 5.01 -3.55 -11.79
N ASN A 82 4.70 -3.86 -10.52
CA ASN A 82 4.71 -5.24 -10.03
C ASN A 82 3.71 -6.13 -10.81
N ALA A 83 2.49 -5.65 -11.06
CA ALA A 83 1.50 -6.39 -11.85
C ALA A 83 1.99 -6.66 -13.27
N PHE A 84 2.62 -5.65 -13.91
CA PHE A 84 3.17 -5.77 -15.25
C PHE A 84 4.35 -6.76 -15.30
N GLN A 85 5.27 -6.70 -14.34
CA GLN A 85 6.36 -7.67 -14.23
C GLN A 85 5.84 -9.08 -14.01
N PHE A 86 4.86 -9.28 -13.11
CA PHE A 86 4.26 -10.60 -12.87
C PHE A 86 3.59 -11.18 -14.11
N MET A 87 2.89 -10.33 -14.87
CA MET A 87 2.30 -10.71 -16.15
C MET A 87 3.38 -11.13 -17.17
N GLN A 88 4.50 -10.39 -17.27
CA GLN A 88 5.59 -10.72 -18.20
C GLN A 88 6.26 -12.06 -17.88
N ILE A 89 6.42 -12.40 -16.61
CA ILE A 89 7.02 -13.68 -16.19
C ILE A 89 6.01 -14.84 -16.18
N GLY A 90 4.77 -14.62 -16.64
CA GLY A 90 3.73 -15.65 -16.73
C GLY A 90 3.10 -16.05 -15.39
N MET A 91 3.30 -15.27 -14.33
CA MET A 91 2.63 -15.49 -13.04
C MET A 91 1.29 -14.74 -13.03
N SER A 92 0.18 -15.45 -13.22
CA SER A 92 -1.16 -14.87 -13.05
C SER A 92 -1.36 -14.40 -11.61
N ALA A 93 -1.53 -13.08 -11.42
CA ALA A 93 -1.81 -12.46 -10.12
C ALA A 93 -3.14 -12.90 -9.49
N HIS A 94 -4.02 -13.55 -10.27
CA HIS A 94 -5.36 -14.00 -9.87
C HIS A 94 -5.33 -14.94 -8.64
N GLY A 95 -4.40 -15.91 -8.61
CA GLY A 95 -4.41 -16.95 -7.56
C GLY A 95 -4.04 -16.47 -6.14
N ARG A 96 -3.56 -15.23 -5.95
CA ARG A 96 -3.23 -14.69 -4.62
C ARG A 96 -4.35 -13.87 -3.97
N MET A 97 -5.31 -13.37 -4.75
CA MET A 97 -6.42 -12.56 -4.22
C MET A 97 -7.54 -13.43 -3.64
N ASP A 98 -7.83 -14.56 -4.28
CA ASP A 98 -8.90 -15.48 -3.87
C ASP A 98 -8.66 -16.07 -2.48
N GLY A 99 -7.41 -16.46 -2.18
CA GLY A 99 -7.05 -17.02 -0.86
C GLY A 99 -7.14 -16.02 0.30
N TRP A 100 -7.07 -14.72 0.03
CA TRP A 100 -7.17 -13.68 1.07
C TRP A 100 -8.59 -13.18 1.28
N MET A 101 -9.41 -13.08 0.22
CA MET A 101 -10.84 -12.73 0.38
C MET A 101 -11.61 -13.81 1.13
N HIS A 102 -11.32 -15.09 0.91
CA HIS A 102 -11.91 -16.19 1.68
C HIS A 102 -11.46 -16.19 3.16
N GLY A 103 -10.22 -15.80 3.47
CA GLY A 103 -9.76 -15.68 4.86
C GLY A 103 -10.47 -14.58 5.67
N CYS A 104 -11.13 -13.62 5.00
CA CYS A 104 -11.92 -12.58 5.67
C CYS A 104 -13.39 -12.95 5.89
N THR A 105 -13.93 -13.99 5.24
CA THR A 105 -15.32 -14.44 5.43
C THR A 105 -15.47 -15.50 6.52
N ASP A 106 -14.37 -16.10 6.97
CA ASP A 106 -14.41 -17.30 7.81
C ASP A 106 -14.10 -16.99 9.29
N GLY A 107 -14.07 -15.70 9.66
CA GLY A 107 -13.91 -15.22 11.03
C GLY A 107 -15.22 -14.69 11.62
N SER A 108 -16.19 -15.57 11.83
CA SER A 108 -17.41 -15.33 12.62
C SER A 108 -17.65 -16.45 13.61
#